data_AF-A0AAV2YPY8-F1
#
_entry.id   AF-A0AAV2YPY8-F1
#
_cell.length_a   1.000
_cell.length_b   1.000
_cell.length_c   1.000
_cell.angle_alpha   90.00
_cell.angle_beta   90.00
_cell.angle_gamma   90.00
#
_symmetry.space_group_name_H-M   'P 1'
#
loop_
_entity.id
_entity.type
_entity.pdbx_description
1 polymer ?
#
loop_
_entity_poly.entity_id
_entity_poly.type
_entity_poly.pdbx_seq_one_letter_code
_entity_poly.pdbx_strand_id
1 'polypeptide(L)'
;MSCSGNKADGACPGVDVTYLPYGSQCALVRTGVYGCRAWADAAHTALVPNPDLLNCPADSAPVSVVSDKYYCVKQPVCVGKASTGSCPGKAQGLPKDATCTLLPTNAYGCTLA
;
A
#
# COMPACT_ATOMS: atom_id res chain seq x y z
N MET A 1 17.62 18.34 -13.07
CA MET A 1 18.37 17.09 -13.29
C MET A 1 17.72 15.97 -12.47
N SER A 2 17.71 14.73 -12.96
CA SER A 2 17.07 13.58 -12.28
C SER A 2 18.01 12.89 -11.28
N CYS A 3 17.48 12.35 -10.18
CA CYS A 3 18.24 11.58 -9.20
C CYS A 3 18.54 10.17 -9.74
N SER A 4 19.75 9.97 -10.28
CA SER A 4 20.19 8.68 -10.81
C SER A 4 21.72 8.56 -10.83
N GLY A 5 22.25 7.39 -10.47
CA GLY A 5 23.67 7.09 -10.53
C GLY A 5 24.46 7.75 -9.40
N ASN A 6 25.38 8.67 -9.73
CA ASN A 6 26.21 9.37 -8.74
C ASN A 6 25.70 10.79 -8.41
N LYS A 7 24.43 11.08 -8.69
CA LYS A 7 23.84 12.43 -8.57
C LYS A 7 22.95 12.51 -7.34
N ALA A 8 23.42 13.19 -6.30
CA ALA A 8 22.73 13.37 -5.02
C ALA A 8 21.67 14.50 -5.04
N ASP A 9 21.84 15.52 -5.89
CA ASP A 9 20.98 16.71 -5.95
C ASP A 9 19.85 16.59 -7.00
N GLY A 10 19.51 15.36 -7.37
CA GLY A 10 18.50 15.13 -8.41
C GLY A 10 17.08 15.26 -7.87
N ALA A 11 16.17 15.71 -8.74
CA ALA A 11 14.74 15.75 -8.41
C ALA A 11 14.16 14.34 -8.35
N CYS A 12 13.28 14.12 -7.37
CA CYS A 12 12.48 12.92 -7.20
C CYS A 12 10.98 13.26 -7.21
N PRO A 13 10.11 12.28 -7.47
CA PRO A 13 8.68 12.48 -7.42
C PRO A 13 8.27 13.08 -6.06
N GLY A 14 7.53 14.19 -6.12
CA GLY A 14 6.95 14.81 -4.94
C GLY A 14 5.83 13.97 -4.34
N VAL A 15 5.12 14.56 -3.38
CA VAL A 15 3.96 13.93 -2.75
C VAL A 15 2.91 13.56 -3.82
N ASP A 16 2.53 12.29 -3.84
CA ASP A 16 1.39 11.77 -4.59
C ASP A 16 0.41 11.17 -3.58
N VAL A 17 -0.76 11.77 -3.44
CA VAL A 17 -1.76 11.36 -2.43
C VAL A 17 -2.30 9.93 -2.64
N THR A 18 -1.99 9.30 -3.78
CA THR A 18 -2.49 7.96 -4.14
C THR A 18 -1.43 6.88 -3.94
N TYR A 19 -0.18 7.14 -4.32
CA TYR A 19 0.90 6.14 -4.33
C TYR A 19 2.13 6.54 -3.53
N LEU A 20 2.30 7.82 -3.21
CA LEU A 20 3.52 8.35 -2.57
C LEU A 20 3.21 9.56 -1.67
N PRO A 21 2.38 9.40 -0.62
CA PRO A 21 1.77 10.52 0.11
C PRO A 21 2.80 11.45 0.77
N TYR A 22 4.01 10.95 1.03
CA TYR A 22 5.12 11.69 1.64
C TYR A 22 6.22 12.08 0.64
N GLY A 23 6.02 11.77 -0.64
CA GLY A 23 7.00 12.04 -1.68
C GLY A 23 8.21 11.11 -1.62
N SER A 24 9.20 11.41 -2.45
CA SER A 24 10.48 10.71 -2.49
C SER A 24 11.62 11.70 -2.38
N GLN A 25 12.69 11.27 -1.72
CA GLN A 25 13.96 11.99 -1.64
C GLN A 25 15.05 11.24 -2.39
N CYS A 26 16.04 11.98 -2.86
CA CYS A 26 17.21 11.40 -3.48
C CYS A 26 18.09 10.79 -2.39
N ALA A 27 18.27 9.47 -2.39
CA ALA A 27 19.05 8.76 -1.39
C ALA A 27 19.80 7.58 -2.02
N LEU A 28 20.80 7.05 -1.31
CA LEU A 28 21.46 5.82 -1.71
C LEU A 28 20.47 4.65 -1.62
N VAL A 29 20.29 3.95 -2.74
CA VAL A 29 19.53 2.69 -2.80
C VAL A 29 20.46 1.50 -2.56
N ARG A 30 19.90 0.30 -2.34
CA ARG A 30 20.66 -0.92 -1.97
C ARG A 30 21.80 -1.29 -2.94
N THR A 31 21.73 -0.82 -4.17
CA THR A 31 22.75 -1.03 -5.20
C THR A 31 23.96 -0.09 -5.08
N GLY A 32 23.99 0.80 -4.09
CA GLY A 32 25.11 1.72 -3.84
C GLY A 32 25.13 2.96 -4.75
N VAL A 33 24.05 3.19 -5.50
CA VAL A 33 23.85 4.39 -6.33
C VAL A 33 22.74 5.27 -5.77
N TYR A 34 22.74 6.54 -6.13
CA TYR A 34 21.65 7.47 -5.84
C TYR A 34 20.42 7.14 -6.69
N GLY A 35 19.27 7.06 -6.04
CA GLY A 35 17.97 6.86 -6.64
C GLY A 35 16.87 7.45 -5.77
N CYS A 36 15.67 7.55 -6.33
CA CYS A 36 14.52 8.04 -5.59
C CYS A 36 14.04 6.98 -4.60
N ARG A 37 14.08 7.33 -3.32
CA ARG A 37 13.54 6.52 -2.24
C ARG A 37 12.38 7.29 -1.61
N ALA A 38 11.28 6.60 -1.35
CA ALA A 38 10.16 7.17 -0.60
C ALA A 38 10.67 7.82 0.70
N TRP A 39 10.11 8.98 1.04
CA TRP A 39 10.39 9.63 2.32
C TRP A 39 9.82 8.75 3.43
N ALA A 40 10.68 7.90 3.97
CA ALA A 40 10.40 7.03 5.11
C ALA A 40 11.36 7.45 6.22
N ASP A 41 11.03 8.52 6.94
CA ASP A 41 11.55 8.62 8.30
C ASP A 41 11.00 7.42 9.09
N ALA A 42 11.77 7.00 10.09
CA ALA A 42 11.43 5.86 10.93
C ALA A 42 10.05 6.01 11.63
N ALA A 43 9.46 7.21 11.67
CA ALA A 43 8.12 7.43 12.19
C ALA A 43 7.01 7.16 11.15
N HIS A 44 7.25 7.38 9.85
CA HIS A 44 6.26 7.13 8.80
C HIS A 44 6.18 5.68 8.29
N THR A 45 7.17 4.82 8.60
CA THR A 45 7.04 3.36 8.42
C THR A 45 5.90 2.76 9.27
N ALA A 46 5.42 3.49 10.27
CA ALA A 46 4.26 3.11 11.09
C ALA A 46 2.91 3.55 10.49
N LEU A 47 2.91 4.45 9.51
CA LEU A 47 1.69 5.08 8.96
C LEU A 47 1.29 4.59 7.57
N VAL A 48 2.22 3.95 6.86
CA VAL A 48 1.85 3.00 5.80
C VAL A 48 1.92 1.63 6.47
N PRO A 49 0.80 0.98 6.79
CA PRO A 49 0.84 -0.41 7.21
C PRO A 49 1.40 -1.17 6.01
N ASN A 50 2.70 -1.50 6.07
CA ASN A 50 3.25 -2.49 5.17
C ASN A 50 2.34 -3.73 5.30
N PRO A 51 1.75 -4.24 4.20
CA PRO A 51 0.98 -5.47 4.27
C PRO A 51 1.85 -6.62 4.82
N ASP A 52 3.18 -6.55 4.64
CA ASP A 52 4.15 -7.48 5.24
C ASP A 52 4.31 -7.37 6.77
N LEU A 53 3.86 -6.28 7.40
CA LEU A 53 3.90 -6.10 8.86
C LEU A 53 2.57 -6.50 9.53
N LEU A 54 1.49 -6.66 8.77
CA LEU A 54 0.24 -7.20 9.30
C LEU A 54 0.37 -8.72 9.38
N ASN A 55 0.73 -9.21 10.56
CA ASN A 55 0.93 -10.63 10.82
C ASN A 55 -0.43 -11.36 10.83
N CYS A 56 -0.94 -11.68 9.65
CA CYS A 56 -2.15 -12.46 9.47
C CYS A 56 -1.88 -13.95 9.71
N PRO A 57 -2.83 -14.70 10.28
CA PRO A 57 -2.70 -16.15 10.43
C PRO A 57 -2.53 -16.82 9.05
N ALA A 58 -1.92 -18.00 8.99
CA ALA A 58 -1.53 -18.67 7.75
C ALA A 58 -2.65 -18.82 6.70
N ASP A 59 -3.92 -18.88 7.12
CA ASP A 59 -5.09 -18.96 6.24
C ASP A 59 -5.67 -17.60 5.82
N SER A 60 -5.02 -16.49 6.18
CA SER A 60 -5.49 -15.13 5.94
C SER A 60 -4.42 -14.26 5.31
N ALA A 61 -4.84 -13.40 4.39
CA ALA A 61 -3.98 -12.43 3.74
C ALA A 61 -4.37 -11.00 4.14
N PRO A 62 -3.39 -10.09 4.23
CA PRO A 62 -3.67 -8.67 4.45
C PRO A 62 -4.36 -8.08 3.22
N VAL A 63 -5.55 -7.51 3.41
CA VAL A 63 -6.31 -6.80 2.39
C VAL A 63 -6.54 -5.35 2.83
N SER A 64 -6.31 -4.41 1.92
CA SER A 64 -6.60 -2.99 2.10
C SER A 64 -8.05 -2.69 1.73
N VAL A 65 -8.73 -1.92 2.58
CA VAL A 65 -10.06 -1.38 2.29
C VAL A 65 -9.91 0.07 1.83
N VAL A 66 -10.54 0.41 0.71
CA VAL A 66 -10.53 1.77 0.17
C VAL A 66 -11.12 2.73 1.19
N SER A 67 -10.38 3.80 1.48
CA SER A 67 -10.72 4.83 2.48
C SER A 67 -10.68 4.37 3.93
N ASP A 68 -10.02 3.24 4.24
CA ASP A 68 -9.83 2.76 5.62
C ASP A 68 -8.42 2.17 5.80
N LYS A 69 -8.25 1.06 6.52
CA LYS A 69 -6.96 0.40 6.78
C LYS A 69 -6.89 -1.03 6.24
N TYR A 70 -5.83 -1.74 6.62
CA TYR A 70 -5.59 -3.14 6.26
C TYR A 70 -6.22 -4.08 7.28
N TYR A 71 -6.78 -5.18 6.77
CA TYR A 71 -7.43 -6.21 7.56
C TYR A 71 -7.03 -7.60 7.10
N CYS A 72 -6.92 -8.54 8.02
CA CYS A 72 -6.66 -9.94 7.70
C CYS A 72 -7.95 -10.63 7.26
N VAL A 73 -8.01 -11.07 6.01
CA VAL A 73 -9.16 -11.77 5.46
C VAL A 73 -8.75 -13.17 5.04
N LYS A 74 -9.62 -14.15 5.30
CA LYS A 74 -9.39 -15.54 4.89
C LYS A 74 -9.26 -15.63 3.36
N GLN A 75 -8.24 -16.32 2.88
CA GLN A 75 -8.06 -16.52 1.44
C GLN A 75 -9.21 -17.37 0.85
N PRO A 76 -9.64 -17.13 -0.41
CA PRO A 76 -9.11 -16.14 -1.36
C PRO A 76 -9.58 -14.72 -1.04
N VAL A 77 -8.72 -13.72 -1.22
CA VAL A 77 -9.02 -12.30 -0.95
C VAL A 77 -9.26 -11.52 -2.23
N CYS A 78 -10.12 -10.49 -2.17
CA CYS A 78 -10.43 -9.65 -3.33
C CYS A 78 -9.32 -8.63 -3.54
N VAL A 79 -8.35 -8.97 -4.40
CA VAL A 79 -7.22 -8.11 -4.72
C VAL A 79 -6.76 -8.33 -6.16
N GLY A 80 -6.35 -7.25 -6.83
CA GLY A 80 -5.74 -7.31 -8.16
C GLY A 80 -6.74 -7.73 -9.23
N LYS A 81 -6.73 -9.00 -9.65
CA LYS A 81 -7.67 -9.54 -10.65
C LYS A 81 -8.69 -10.52 -10.08
N ALA A 82 -8.65 -10.78 -8.76
CA ALA A 82 -9.56 -11.71 -8.10
C ALA A 82 -10.89 -11.04 -7.77
N SER A 83 -11.93 -11.33 -8.56
CA SER A 83 -13.31 -10.86 -8.35
C SER A 83 -14.12 -11.74 -7.38
N THR A 84 -13.67 -12.96 -7.12
CA THR A 84 -14.33 -13.94 -6.23
C THR A 84 -13.75 -13.96 -4.81
N GLY A 85 -12.88 -13.00 -4.50
CA GLY A 85 -12.22 -12.94 -3.21
C GLY A 85 -13.11 -12.35 -2.12
N SER A 86 -12.85 -12.76 -0.89
CA SER A 86 -13.50 -12.26 0.31
C SER A 86 -12.95 -10.89 0.69
N CYS A 87 -13.83 -10.03 1.21
CA CYS A 87 -13.50 -8.73 1.76
C CYS A 87 -13.78 -8.70 3.27
N PRO A 88 -13.09 -7.82 4.03
CA PRO A 88 -13.32 -7.74 5.45
C PRO A 88 -14.70 -7.14 5.73
N GLY A 89 -15.39 -7.71 6.69
CA GLY A 89 -16.73 -7.27 7.11
C GLY A 89 -16.70 -6.52 8.43
N LYS A 90 -17.88 -6.21 8.96
CA LYS A 90 -18.06 -5.65 10.30
C LYS A 90 -17.33 -6.45 11.40
N ALA A 91 -17.21 -7.77 11.21
CA ALA A 91 -16.54 -8.68 12.13
C ALA A 91 -15.06 -8.35 12.40
N GLN A 92 -14.40 -7.61 11.51
CA GLN A 92 -13.00 -7.17 11.68
C GLN A 92 -12.88 -5.73 12.23
N GLY A 93 -13.99 -5.12 12.65
CA GLY A 93 -14.01 -3.76 13.19
C GLY A 93 -14.23 -2.69 12.13
N LEU A 94 -14.80 -3.04 10.98
CA LEU A 94 -15.28 -2.04 10.02
C LEU A 94 -16.64 -1.48 10.46
N PRO A 95 -16.93 -0.20 10.17
CA PRO A 95 -18.25 0.37 10.39
C PRO A 95 -19.33 -0.25 9.49
N LYS A 96 -18.93 -0.79 8.33
CA LYS A 96 -19.81 -1.44 7.34
C LYS A 96 -19.08 -2.58 6.63
N ASP A 97 -19.82 -3.53 6.06
CA ASP A 97 -19.22 -4.61 5.29
C ASP A 97 -18.56 -4.07 4.02
N ALA A 98 -17.32 -4.49 3.75
CA ALA A 98 -16.66 -4.14 2.51
C ALA A 98 -17.06 -5.12 1.40
N THR A 99 -17.37 -4.59 0.23
CA THR A 99 -17.71 -5.35 -0.98
C THR A 99 -16.55 -5.29 -1.97
N CYS A 100 -16.39 -6.38 -2.71
CA CYS A 100 -15.39 -6.48 -3.77
C CYS A 100 -15.89 -5.71 -4.99
N THR A 101 -15.24 -4.59 -5.32
CA THR A 101 -15.60 -3.77 -6.48
C THR A 101 -14.37 -3.50 -7.35
N LEU A 102 -14.60 -3.14 -8.61
CA LEU A 102 -13.53 -2.76 -9.53
C LEU A 102 -13.12 -1.32 -9.24
N LEU A 103 -11.89 -1.12 -8.79
CA LEU A 103 -11.34 0.21 -8.55
C LEU A 103 -10.99 0.91 -9.87
N PRO A 104 -10.86 2.25 -9.86
CA PRO A 104 -10.39 3.04 -11.01
C PRO A 104 -9.01 2.60 -11.52
N THR A 105 -8.22 1.92 -10.68
CA THR A 105 -6.92 1.35 -11.00
C THR A 105 -6.99 0.08 -11.85
N ASN A 106 -8.19 -0.32 -12.29
CA ASN A 106 -8.43 -1.55 -13.06
C ASN A 106 -8.02 -2.83 -12.29
N ALA A 107 -8.09 -2.74 -10.97
CA ALA A 107 -7.87 -3.84 -10.03
C ALA A 107 -9.12 -3.99 -9.13
N TYR A 108 -9.46 -5.22 -8.78
CA TYR A 108 -10.46 -5.51 -7.76
C TYR A 108 -9.90 -5.20 -6.38
N GLY A 109 -10.71 -4.61 -5.53
CA GLY A 109 -10.37 -4.29 -4.16
C GLY A 109 -11.62 -4.12 -3.31
N CYS A 110 -11.41 -4.08 -2.00
CA CYS A 110 -12.50 -4.00 -1.04
C CYS A 110 -12.87 -2.53 -0.80
N THR A 111 -14.13 -2.19 -1.04
CA THR A 111 -14.68 -0.86 -0.77
C THR A 111 -15.79 -0.95 0.26
N LEU A 112 -15.88 0.00 1.19
CA LEU A 112 -17.03 0.09 2.10
C LEU A 112 -18.32 0.28 1.30
N ALA A 113 -19.34 -0.55 1.58
CA ALA A 113 -20.67 -0.46 0.94
C ALA A 113 -21.55 0.65 1.52
#